data_AF-A0A561VLL4-F1
#
_entry.id   AF-A0A561VLL4-F1
#
_cell.length_a   1.000
_cell.length_b   1.000
_cell.length_c   1.000
_cell.angle_alpha   90.00
_cell.angle_beta   90.00
_cell.angle_gamma   90.00
#
_symmetry.space_group_name_H-M   'P 1'
#
loop_
_entity.id
_entity.type
_entity.pdbx_description
1 polymer ?
#
loop_
_entity_poly.entity_id
_entity_poly.type
_entity_poly.pdbx_seq_one_letter_code
_entity_poly.pdbx_strand_id
1 'polypeptide(L)'
;MTSSSRTPVFFISYAHRPQRARAQRDAHLVREFYDTLYGHVDELLGLQAGQEAGFMDAELDGGQRWSDDLAYAIGHCQVLVPLISPRFGGSEWCAREWHAFARRPHRKFPKAKSSHGATPIIPVSWTPFPIEQLPGEIAAVQFFTPAGLPAPEMARLYHREGLYGLLQLGERGLEVYEAVVWKLAQWIADAFWTHDVEIDDDVDFRGLPTKFGEDPT
;
A
#
# COMPACT_ATOMS: atom_id res chain seq x y z
N MET A 1 -9.55 29.15 -4.24
CA MET A 1 -8.88 28.11 -5.03
C MET A 1 -9.33 26.78 -4.46
N THR A 2 -10.30 26.13 -5.10
CA THR A 2 -10.77 24.80 -4.75
C THR A 2 -9.62 23.81 -4.95
N SER A 3 -9.24 23.10 -3.91
CA SER A 3 -8.33 21.96 -4.03
C SER A 3 -8.97 20.99 -5.01
N SER A 4 -8.37 20.78 -6.18
CA SER A 4 -8.78 19.70 -7.06
C SER A 4 -8.23 18.43 -6.43
N SER A 5 -9.02 17.78 -5.57
CA SER A 5 -8.66 16.48 -5.02
C SER A 5 -8.46 15.53 -6.20
N ARG A 6 -7.22 15.08 -6.39
CA ARG A 6 -6.85 14.18 -7.48
C ARG A 6 -7.04 12.76 -7.00
N THR A 7 -7.51 11.88 -7.88
CA THR A 7 -7.76 10.48 -7.53
C THR A 7 -6.44 9.70 -7.59
N PRO A 8 -5.94 9.17 -6.47
CA PRO A 8 -4.71 8.38 -6.47
C PRO A 8 -4.95 6.99 -7.05
N VAL A 9 -3.99 6.42 -7.78
CA VAL A 9 -4.10 5.03 -8.24
C VAL A 9 -3.92 4.08 -7.07
N PHE A 10 -2.87 4.26 -6.27
CA PHE A 10 -2.62 3.44 -5.07
C PHE A 10 -2.66 4.24 -3.77
N PHE A 11 -2.94 3.55 -2.67
CA PHE A 11 -2.83 4.09 -1.31
C PHE A 11 -1.85 3.23 -0.50
N ILE A 12 -0.84 3.83 0.13
CA ILE A 12 0.05 3.13 1.07
C ILE A 12 -0.49 3.24 2.49
N SER A 13 -0.82 2.09 3.08
CA SER A 13 -1.14 1.97 4.51
C SER A 13 0.07 1.43 5.26
N TYR A 14 0.54 2.13 6.30
CA TYR A 14 1.67 1.66 7.11
C TYR A 14 1.58 2.13 8.56
N ALA A 15 2.15 1.36 9.48
CA ALA A 15 2.10 1.68 10.91
C ALA A 15 3.12 2.76 11.27
N HIS A 16 2.62 3.96 11.62
CA HIS A 16 3.45 5.05 12.13
C HIS A 16 4.17 4.69 13.44
N ARG A 17 5.33 5.33 13.64
CA ARG A 17 6.04 5.30 14.93
C ARG A 17 5.83 6.63 15.65
N PRO A 18 5.52 6.62 16.96
CA PRO A 18 5.47 7.84 17.74
C PRO A 18 6.85 8.52 17.77
N GLN A 19 6.85 9.86 17.72
CA GLN A 19 8.03 10.72 17.56
C GLN A 19 9.14 10.38 18.56
N ARG A 20 10.15 9.66 18.05
CA ARG A 20 11.48 9.44 18.62
C ARG A 20 12.46 9.50 17.44
N ALA A 21 13.75 9.78 17.65
CA ALA A 21 14.72 9.90 16.55
C ALA A 21 14.73 8.71 15.56
N ARG A 22 14.48 7.48 16.04
CA ARG A 22 14.34 6.29 15.19
C ARG A 22 13.05 6.26 14.36
N ALA A 23 11.97 6.89 14.83
CA ALA A 23 10.73 7.06 14.08
C ALA A 23 10.91 7.96 12.87
N GLN A 24 11.66 9.06 13.01
CA GLN A 24 11.95 9.99 11.92
C GLN A 24 12.73 9.31 10.78
N ARG A 25 13.71 8.46 11.11
CA ARG A 25 14.44 7.68 10.11
C ARG A 25 13.53 6.70 9.37
N ASP A 26 12.69 5.96 10.08
CA ASP A 26 11.76 5.01 9.46
C ASP A 26 10.75 5.73 8.55
N ALA A 27 10.22 6.88 8.98
CA ALA A 27 9.33 7.72 8.17
C ALA A 27 10.02 8.20 6.88
N HIS A 28 11.30 8.57 6.95
CA HIS A 28 12.08 8.92 5.76
C HIS A 28 12.21 7.75 4.78
N LEU A 29 12.50 6.53 5.26
CA LEU A 29 12.63 5.36 4.39
C LEU A 29 11.32 4.99 3.71
N VAL A 30 10.19 5.08 4.42
CA VAL A 30 8.86 4.86 3.82
C VAL A 30 8.56 5.95 2.79
N ARG A 31 8.95 7.20 3.06
CA ARG A 31 8.79 8.30 2.11
C ARG A 31 9.62 8.10 0.84
N GLU A 32 10.88 7.70 0.95
CA GLU A 32 11.72 7.37 -0.21
C GLU A 32 11.15 6.20 -1.03
N PHE A 33 10.63 5.18 -0.34
CA PHE A 33 9.89 4.10 -0.99
C PHE A 33 8.68 4.60 -1.75
N TYR A 34 7.85 5.45 -1.13
CA TYR A 34 6.70 6.05 -1.77
C TYR A 34 7.08 6.86 -3.01
N ASP A 35 8.07 7.77 -2.90
CA ASP A 35 8.45 8.63 -4.02
C ASP A 35 9.00 7.79 -5.21
N THR A 36 9.74 6.73 -4.92
CA THR A 36 10.23 5.77 -5.94
C THR A 36 9.08 5.02 -6.60
N LEU A 37 8.17 4.47 -5.81
CA LEU A 37 7.01 3.73 -6.31
C LEU A 37 6.07 4.64 -7.11
N TYR A 38 5.84 5.86 -6.63
CA TYR A 38 5.06 6.89 -7.30
C TYR A 38 5.60 7.13 -8.71
N GLY A 39 6.91 7.39 -8.85
CA GLY A 39 7.52 7.65 -10.16
C GLY A 39 7.38 6.47 -11.13
N HIS A 40 7.58 5.23 -10.65
CA HIS A 40 7.40 4.05 -11.50
C HIS A 40 5.95 3.86 -11.95
N VAL A 41 4.97 4.05 -11.06
CA VAL A 41 3.55 3.89 -11.39
C VAL A 41 3.08 5.00 -12.33
N ASP A 42 3.52 6.24 -12.11
CA ASP A 42 3.22 7.38 -12.98
C ASP A 42 3.68 7.11 -14.43
N GLU A 43 4.92 6.65 -14.58
CA GLU A 43 5.50 6.31 -15.89
C GLU A 43 4.78 5.12 -16.55
N LEU A 44 4.47 4.06 -15.79
CA LEU A 44 3.80 2.87 -16.31
C LEU A 44 2.35 3.14 -16.77
N LEU A 45 1.68 4.12 -16.16
CA LEU A 45 0.28 4.43 -16.44
C LEU A 45 0.09 5.65 -17.34
N GLY A 46 1.10 6.51 -17.48
CA GLY A 46 1.02 7.74 -18.27
C GLY A 46 -0.12 8.64 -17.79
N LEU A 47 -0.17 8.91 -16.49
CA LEU A 47 -1.32 9.56 -15.85
C LEU A 47 -1.56 10.97 -16.40
N GLN A 48 -2.85 11.32 -16.51
CA GLN A 48 -3.29 12.60 -17.07
C GLN A 48 -3.55 13.63 -15.97
N ALA A 49 -3.77 14.88 -16.36
CA ALA A 49 -4.14 15.95 -15.43
C ALA A 49 -5.39 15.57 -14.63
N GLY A 50 -5.28 15.59 -13.30
CA GLY A 50 -6.35 15.21 -12.37
C GLY A 50 -6.18 13.83 -11.73
N GLN A 51 -5.23 13.03 -12.19
CA GLN A 51 -4.84 11.77 -11.55
C GLN A 51 -3.54 11.94 -10.76
N GLU A 52 -3.37 11.13 -9.73
CA GLU A 52 -2.10 10.97 -8.99
C GLU A 52 -1.72 9.51 -8.96
N ALA A 53 -0.41 9.21 -8.99
CA ALA A 53 0.03 7.82 -8.96
C ALA A 53 -0.26 7.18 -7.61
N GLY A 54 -0.01 7.88 -6.52
CA GLY A 54 -0.23 7.35 -5.19
C GLY A 54 -0.63 8.39 -4.17
N PHE A 55 -1.09 7.90 -3.04
CA PHE A 55 -1.23 8.63 -1.79
C PHE A 55 -0.55 7.83 -0.67
N MET A 56 0.14 8.52 0.25
CA MET A 56 0.60 7.94 1.51
C MET A 56 0.23 8.88 2.64
N ASP A 57 -0.16 8.32 3.77
CA ASP A 57 -0.37 9.12 4.97
C ASP A 57 1.00 9.56 5.52
N ALA A 58 1.32 10.86 5.49
CA ALA A 58 2.61 11.40 5.94
C ALA A 58 2.41 12.22 7.21
N GLU A 59 2.66 11.59 8.37
CA GLU A 59 2.57 12.11 9.75
C GLU A 59 1.34 12.97 10.13
N LEU A 60 0.60 12.46 11.11
CA LEU A 60 -0.58 13.03 11.75
C LEU A 60 -0.30 14.31 12.57
N ASP A 61 0.01 15.42 11.90
CA ASP A 61 0.02 16.76 12.51
C ASP A 61 -0.86 17.79 11.75
N GLY A 62 -1.54 17.37 10.68
CA GLY A 62 -2.49 18.20 9.93
C GLY A 62 -3.91 18.10 10.48
N GLY A 63 -4.55 19.24 10.78
CA GLY A 63 -5.93 19.29 11.30
C GLY A 63 -7.01 18.75 10.34
N GLN A 64 -8.27 19.19 10.53
CA GLN A 64 -9.47 18.64 9.88
C GLN A 64 -9.43 18.50 8.34
N ARG A 65 -8.70 19.36 7.63
CA ARG A 65 -8.56 19.29 6.17
C ARG A 65 -7.79 18.04 5.70
N TRP A 66 -6.90 17.52 6.53
CA TRP A 66 -6.06 16.38 6.20
C TRP A 66 -6.77 15.05 6.43
N SER A 67 -7.70 14.99 7.39
CA SER A 67 -8.63 13.85 7.50
C SER A 67 -9.54 13.73 6.28
N ASP A 68 -9.91 14.86 5.66
CA ASP A 68 -10.74 14.87 4.45
C ASP A 68 -9.96 14.37 3.23
N ASP A 69 -8.69 14.79 3.07
CA ASP A 69 -7.83 14.32 1.99
C ASP A 69 -7.54 12.81 2.10
N LEU A 70 -7.33 12.30 3.32
CA LEU A 70 -7.18 10.86 3.58
C LEU A 70 -8.47 10.07 3.29
N ALA A 71 -9.61 10.53 3.81
CA ALA A 71 -10.92 9.93 3.55
C ALA A 71 -11.22 9.86 2.04
N TYR A 72 -10.95 10.97 1.35
CA TYR A 72 -11.04 11.05 -0.10
C TYR A 72 -10.10 10.04 -0.76
N ALA A 73 -8.81 10.03 -0.41
CA ALA A 73 -7.81 9.17 -1.01
C ALA A 73 -8.14 7.67 -0.84
N ILE A 74 -8.50 7.22 0.37
CA ILE A 74 -8.83 5.80 0.59
C ILE A 74 -10.18 5.41 -0.05
N GLY A 75 -11.12 6.35 -0.15
CA GLY A 75 -12.42 6.16 -0.77
C GLY A 75 -12.37 6.13 -2.30
N HIS A 76 -11.33 6.72 -2.90
CA HIS A 76 -11.19 6.86 -4.34
C HIS A 76 -10.07 6.01 -4.96
N CYS A 77 -9.07 5.59 -4.18
CA CYS A 77 -7.95 4.82 -4.71
C CYS A 77 -8.41 3.50 -5.34
N GLN A 78 -7.65 2.99 -6.31
CA GLN A 78 -7.97 1.74 -7.00
C GLN A 78 -7.19 0.55 -6.45
N VAL A 79 -6.09 0.79 -5.73
CA VAL A 79 -5.24 -0.25 -5.16
C VAL A 79 -4.82 0.12 -3.74
N LEU A 80 -5.00 -0.80 -2.79
CA LEU A 80 -4.44 -0.66 -1.44
C LEU A 80 -3.10 -1.40 -1.36
N VAL A 81 -2.07 -0.75 -0.82
CA VAL A 81 -0.73 -1.31 -0.59
C VAL A 81 -0.39 -1.28 0.90
N PRO A 82 -0.78 -2.31 1.67
CA PRO A 82 -0.41 -2.45 3.07
C PRO A 82 1.08 -2.80 3.23
N LEU A 83 1.83 -1.99 3.99
CA LEU A 83 3.21 -2.28 4.38
C LEU A 83 3.22 -3.12 5.66
N ILE A 84 3.22 -4.43 5.47
CA ILE A 84 3.12 -5.41 6.55
C ILE A 84 4.39 -5.43 7.38
N SER A 85 4.22 -5.25 8.68
CA SER A 85 5.25 -5.28 9.71
C SER A 85 4.64 -5.78 11.02
N PRO A 86 5.45 -6.15 12.04
CA PRO A 86 4.91 -6.57 13.34
C PRO A 86 3.95 -5.56 13.99
N ARG A 87 4.05 -4.27 13.65
CA ARG A 87 3.18 -3.22 14.19
C ARG A 87 1.90 -3.03 13.40
N PHE A 88 1.87 -3.48 12.14
CA PHE A 88 0.74 -3.28 11.24
C PHE A 88 -0.54 -3.89 11.81
N GLY A 89 -0.49 -5.18 12.20
CA GLY A 89 -1.65 -5.90 12.73
C GLY A 89 -2.20 -5.38 14.06
N GLY A 90 -1.49 -4.48 14.75
CA GLY A 90 -1.94 -3.84 15.99
C GLY A 90 -2.22 -2.34 15.85
N SER A 91 -2.13 -1.78 14.63
CA SER A 91 -2.35 -0.36 14.38
C SER A 91 -3.83 -0.08 14.12
N GLU A 92 -4.46 0.73 14.99
CA GLU A 92 -5.87 1.11 14.81
C GLU A 92 -6.13 1.84 13.51
N TRP A 93 -5.16 2.65 13.08
CA TRP A 93 -5.25 3.40 11.85
C TRP A 93 -5.22 2.51 10.62
N CYS A 94 -4.26 1.57 10.59
CA CYS A 94 -4.17 0.61 9.48
C CYS A 94 -5.40 -0.29 9.40
N ALA A 95 -6.01 -0.62 10.55
CA ALA A 95 -7.29 -1.34 10.57
C ALA A 95 -8.40 -0.51 9.91
N ARG A 96 -8.53 0.78 10.26
CA ARG A 96 -9.51 1.67 9.63
C ARG A 96 -9.29 1.80 8.13
N GLU A 97 -8.06 2.05 7.69
CA GLU A 97 -7.71 2.14 6.26
C GLU A 97 -8.03 0.85 5.50
N TRP A 98 -7.69 -0.30 6.09
CA TRP A 98 -8.03 -1.60 5.54
C TRP A 98 -9.54 -1.77 5.39
N HIS A 99 -10.31 -1.51 6.45
CA HIS A 99 -11.77 -1.63 6.43
C HIS A 99 -12.44 -0.65 5.45
N ALA A 100 -11.93 0.58 5.37
CA ALA A 100 -12.39 1.60 4.41
C ALA A 100 -12.27 1.10 2.96
N PHE A 101 -11.14 0.47 2.63
CA PHE A 101 -10.92 -0.05 1.29
C PHE A 101 -11.63 -1.39 1.05
N ALA A 102 -11.50 -2.35 1.97
CA ALA A 102 -11.96 -3.73 1.79
C ALA A 102 -13.48 -3.86 1.69
N ARG A 103 -14.24 -2.91 2.25
CA ARG A 103 -15.71 -2.86 2.12
C ARG A 103 -16.19 -2.45 0.73
N ARG A 104 -15.31 -1.83 -0.09
CA ARG A 104 -15.68 -1.31 -1.40
C ARG A 104 -15.82 -2.47 -2.39
N PRO A 105 -16.98 -2.61 -3.06
CA PRO A 105 -17.13 -3.62 -4.10
C PRO A 105 -16.07 -3.44 -5.18
N HIS A 106 -15.50 -4.56 -5.63
CA HIS A 106 -14.60 -4.56 -6.77
C HIS A 106 -14.95 -5.70 -7.72
N ARG A 107 -14.73 -5.45 -9.01
CA ARG A 107 -14.93 -6.44 -10.07
C ARG A 107 -13.73 -6.51 -10.99
N LYS A 108 -13.43 -7.71 -11.47
CA LYS A 108 -12.44 -7.92 -12.52
C LYS A 108 -13.07 -7.64 -13.88
N PHE A 109 -12.40 -6.90 -14.75
CA PHE A 109 -12.92 -6.64 -16.09
C PHE A 109 -13.08 -7.96 -16.88
N PRO A 110 -14.17 -8.19 -17.63
CA PRO A 110 -14.48 -9.49 -18.24
C PRO A 110 -13.42 -10.08 -19.17
N LYS A 111 -12.53 -9.25 -19.73
CA LYS A 111 -11.45 -9.67 -20.66
C LYS A 111 -10.05 -9.52 -20.07
N ALA A 112 -9.94 -9.06 -18.82
CA ALA A 112 -8.67 -8.86 -18.16
C ALA A 112 -8.06 -10.21 -17.73
N LYS A 113 -6.86 -10.49 -18.23
CA LYS A 113 -6.01 -11.56 -17.70
C LYS A 113 -5.08 -10.96 -16.65
N SER A 114 -5.58 -10.71 -15.44
CA SER A 114 -4.66 -10.35 -14.35
C SER A 114 -3.72 -11.52 -14.10
N SER A 115 -2.43 -11.19 -14.03
CA SER A 115 -1.34 -12.13 -13.77
C SER A 115 -1.01 -12.23 -12.28
N HIS A 116 -1.61 -11.38 -11.44
CA HIS A 116 -1.11 -11.15 -10.09
C HIS A 116 -2.17 -11.14 -8.97
N GLY A 117 -3.36 -11.71 -9.17
CA GLY A 117 -4.27 -12.00 -8.06
C GLY A 117 -5.74 -11.75 -8.34
N ALA A 118 -6.54 -11.87 -7.29
CA ALA A 118 -8.00 -11.75 -7.34
C ALA A 118 -8.53 -10.43 -6.76
N THR A 119 -7.73 -9.72 -5.96
CA THR A 119 -8.15 -8.50 -5.26
C THR A 119 -7.18 -7.35 -5.52
N PRO A 120 -7.65 -6.09 -5.47
CA PRO A 120 -6.82 -4.90 -5.57
C PRO A 120 -6.15 -4.50 -4.23
N ILE A 121 -5.94 -5.47 -3.34
CA ILE A 121 -5.17 -5.30 -2.10
C ILE A 121 -3.86 -6.05 -2.27
N ILE A 122 -2.73 -5.34 -2.15
CA ILE A 122 -1.38 -5.88 -2.39
C ILE A 122 -0.56 -5.74 -1.10
N PRO A 123 -0.62 -6.71 -0.16
CA PRO A 123 0.20 -6.70 1.04
C PRO A 123 1.68 -6.87 0.68
N VAL A 124 2.52 -5.94 1.13
CA VAL A 124 3.96 -5.91 0.88
C VAL A 124 4.69 -6.12 2.20
N SER A 125 5.65 -7.05 2.23
CA SER A 125 6.51 -7.26 3.40
C SER A 125 7.47 -6.07 3.58
N TRP A 126 7.17 -5.17 4.51
CA TRP A 126 8.08 -4.10 4.93
C TRP A 126 9.20 -4.67 5.80
N THR A 127 8.84 -5.48 6.77
CA THR A 127 9.75 -6.29 7.59
C THR A 127 9.19 -7.70 7.67
N PRO A 128 10.03 -8.75 7.63
CA PRO A 128 9.57 -10.13 7.68
C PRO A 128 8.75 -10.36 8.95
N PHE A 129 7.60 -10.99 8.78
CA PHE A 129 6.68 -11.28 9.87
C PHE A 129 6.00 -12.64 9.62
N PRO A 130 5.86 -13.49 10.66
CA PRO A 130 5.17 -14.77 10.52
C PRO A 130 3.70 -14.55 10.13
N ILE A 131 3.28 -15.11 9.00
CA ILE A 131 1.91 -14.93 8.47
C ILE A 131 0.88 -15.48 9.47
N GLU A 132 1.25 -16.49 10.26
CA GLU A 132 0.39 -17.13 11.26
C GLU A 132 0.03 -16.20 12.42
N GLN A 133 0.78 -15.11 12.60
CA GLN A 133 0.51 -14.09 13.62
C GLN A 133 -0.29 -12.91 13.07
N LEU A 134 -0.61 -12.89 11.78
CA LEU A 134 -1.43 -11.84 11.19
C LEU A 134 -2.92 -12.09 11.48
N PRO A 135 -3.70 -11.01 11.64
CA PRO A 135 -5.16 -11.09 11.57
C PRO A 135 -5.64 -11.84 10.32
N GLY A 136 -6.73 -12.62 10.48
CA GLY A 136 -7.20 -13.55 9.46
C GLY A 136 -7.51 -12.92 8.10
N GLU A 137 -8.08 -11.71 8.09
CA GLU A 137 -8.36 -10.97 6.86
C GLU A 137 -7.11 -10.54 6.09
N ILE A 138 -6.02 -10.19 6.77
CA ILE A 138 -4.74 -9.90 6.12
C ILE A 138 -4.15 -11.20 5.59
N ALA A 139 -4.16 -12.27 6.39
CA ALA A 139 -3.63 -13.58 6.00
C ALA A 139 -4.40 -14.24 4.84
N ALA A 140 -5.67 -13.86 4.63
CA ALA A 140 -6.51 -14.35 3.55
C ALA A 140 -6.18 -13.75 2.17
N VAL A 141 -5.44 -12.63 2.15
CA VAL A 141 -5.02 -11.97 0.89
C VAL A 141 -3.67 -12.50 0.45
N GLN A 142 -3.50 -12.67 -0.87
CA GLN A 142 -2.22 -13.07 -1.44
C GLN A 142 -1.18 -11.97 -1.25
N PHE A 143 -0.09 -12.29 -0.55
CA PHE A 143 1.04 -11.38 -0.37
C PHE A 143 1.80 -11.17 -1.69
N PHE A 144 2.31 -9.95 -1.86
CA PHE A 144 3.18 -9.59 -2.95
C PHE A 144 4.41 -10.52 -2.97
N THR A 145 4.60 -11.19 -4.11
CA THR A 145 5.75 -12.05 -4.38
C THR A 145 6.31 -11.69 -5.76
N PRO A 146 7.47 -11.01 -5.84
CA PRO A 146 7.96 -10.48 -7.09
C PRO A 146 8.34 -11.62 -8.07
N ALA A 147 7.59 -11.72 -9.16
CA ALA A 147 7.84 -12.68 -10.24
C ALA A 147 8.71 -12.07 -11.35
N GLY A 148 9.44 -12.93 -12.07
CA GLY A 148 10.28 -12.50 -13.20
C GLY A 148 11.42 -11.56 -12.80
N LEU A 149 11.95 -11.71 -11.58
CA LEU A 149 13.20 -11.06 -11.19
C LEU A 149 14.38 -11.69 -11.94
N PRO A 150 15.46 -10.93 -12.23
CA PRO A 150 16.62 -11.42 -12.98
C PRO A 150 17.26 -12.67 -12.37
N ALA A 151 17.23 -12.79 -11.04
CA ALA A 151 17.83 -13.90 -10.33
C ALA A 151 16.91 -14.42 -9.19
N PRO A 152 16.66 -15.73 -9.05
CA PRO A 152 15.75 -16.29 -8.04
C PRO A 152 16.13 -15.96 -6.59
N GLU A 153 17.42 -15.74 -6.32
CA GLU A 153 17.93 -15.33 -5.01
C GLU A 153 17.45 -13.94 -4.58
N MET A 154 17.11 -13.06 -5.53
CA MET A 154 16.56 -11.73 -5.23
C MET A 154 15.20 -11.86 -4.54
N ALA A 155 14.31 -12.72 -5.07
CA ALA A 155 13.02 -13.00 -4.44
C ALA A 155 13.21 -13.60 -3.04
N ARG A 156 14.14 -14.55 -2.89
CA ARG A 156 14.44 -15.17 -1.58
C ARG A 156 15.01 -14.16 -0.59
N LEU A 157 15.83 -13.22 -1.04
CA LEU A 157 16.37 -12.16 -0.21
C LEU A 157 15.25 -11.22 0.24
N TYR A 158 14.38 -10.79 -0.68
CA TYR A 158 13.19 -10.01 -0.33
C TYR A 158 12.30 -10.70 0.71
N HIS A 159 11.99 -11.99 0.52
CA HIS A 159 11.17 -12.74 1.48
C HIS A 159 11.79 -12.82 2.87
N ARG A 160 13.12 -12.92 2.94
CA ARG A 160 13.84 -13.04 4.22
C ARG A 160 13.99 -11.70 4.93
N GLU A 161 14.22 -10.62 4.19
CA GLU A 161 14.65 -9.34 4.75
C GLU A 161 13.53 -8.29 4.79
N GLY A 162 12.50 -8.44 3.95
CA GLY A 162 11.52 -7.37 3.68
C GLY A 162 12.16 -6.14 3.02
N LEU A 163 11.36 -5.15 2.64
CA LEU A 163 11.90 -3.91 2.06
C LEU A 163 12.85 -3.17 3.00
N TYR A 164 12.51 -3.07 4.28
CA TYR A 164 13.33 -2.40 5.28
C TYR A 164 14.70 -3.08 5.44
N GLY A 165 14.74 -4.41 5.48
CA GLY A 165 15.98 -5.16 5.64
C GLY A 165 16.88 -5.02 4.41
N LEU A 166 16.32 -5.04 3.20
CA LEU A 166 17.06 -4.77 1.96
C LEU A 166 17.78 -3.41 2.03
N LEU A 167 17.11 -2.36 2.50
CA LEU A 167 17.71 -1.03 2.68
C LEU A 167 18.87 -1.00 3.70
N GLN A 168 18.99 -2.00 4.58
CA GLN A 168 20.10 -2.10 5.54
C GLN A 168 21.31 -2.91 5.01
N LEU A 169 21.19 -3.61 3.88
CA LEU A 169 22.22 -4.53 3.36
C LEU A 169 23.24 -3.86 2.42
N GLY A 170 23.21 -2.54 2.29
CA GLY A 170 24.09 -1.79 1.39
C GLY A 170 23.77 -2.05 -0.09
N GLU A 171 24.77 -1.97 -0.96
CA GLU A 171 24.61 -2.03 -2.43
C GLU A 171 23.87 -3.27 -2.92
N ARG A 172 24.21 -4.45 -2.37
CA ARG A 172 23.53 -5.71 -2.73
C ARG A 172 22.04 -5.71 -2.35
N GLY A 173 21.70 -5.06 -1.25
CA GLY A 173 20.31 -4.91 -0.83
C GLY A 173 19.56 -3.92 -1.71
N LEU A 174 20.23 -2.82 -2.09
CA LEU A 174 19.65 -1.77 -2.92
C LEU A 174 19.28 -2.28 -4.32
N GLU A 175 20.15 -3.06 -4.97
CA GLU A 175 19.85 -3.67 -6.27
C GLU A 175 18.56 -4.52 -6.22
N VAL A 176 18.42 -5.34 -5.17
CA VAL A 176 17.22 -6.16 -4.98
C VAL A 176 16.01 -5.30 -4.63
N TYR A 177 16.19 -4.28 -3.79
CA TYR A 177 15.13 -3.34 -3.43
C TYR A 177 14.57 -2.64 -4.68
N GLU A 178 15.41 -2.06 -5.53
CA GLU A 178 14.99 -1.37 -6.75
C GLU A 178 14.22 -2.32 -7.69
N ALA A 179 14.73 -3.53 -7.90
CA ALA A 179 14.06 -4.53 -8.72
C ALA A 179 12.70 -4.95 -8.14
N VAL A 180 12.60 -5.09 -6.81
CA VAL A 180 11.35 -5.43 -6.11
C VAL A 180 10.33 -4.29 -6.20
N VAL A 181 10.74 -3.04 -6.00
CA VAL A 181 9.86 -1.86 -6.12
C VAL A 181 9.36 -1.70 -7.56
N TRP A 182 10.20 -1.97 -8.56
CA TRP A 182 9.78 -2.01 -9.96
C TRP A 182 8.72 -3.08 -10.21
N LYS A 183 8.90 -4.30 -9.67
CA LYS A 183 7.88 -5.37 -9.79
C LYS A 183 6.59 -5.04 -9.08
N LEU A 184 6.65 -4.32 -7.96
CA LEU A 184 5.46 -3.83 -7.27
C LEU A 184 4.70 -2.81 -8.13
N ALA A 185 5.40 -1.87 -8.76
CA ALA A 185 4.78 -0.90 -9.67
C ALA A 185 4.07 -1.58 -10.85
N GLN A 186 4.70 -2.61 -11.43
CA GLN A 186 4.08 -3.43 -12.49
C GLN A 186 2.80 -4.14 -12.01
N TRP A 187 2.79 -4.62 -10.76
CA TRP A 187 1.61 -5.26 -10.18
C TRP A 187 0.49 -4.24 -9.91
N ILE A 188 0.81 -3.06 -9.38
CA ILE A 188 -0.16 -1.97 -9.20
C ILE A 188 -0.78 -1.58 -10.55
N ALA A 189 0.05 -1.44 -11.60
CA ALA A 189 -0.45 -1.14 -12.93
C ALA A 189 -1.35 -2.26 -13.49
N ASP A 190 -0.99 -3.54 -13.31
CA ASP A 190 -1.85 -4.67 -13.67
C ASP A 190 -3.18 -4.61 -12.90
N ALA A 191 -3.16 -4.36 -11.59
CA ALA A 191 -4.37 -4.24 -10.78
C ALA A 191 -5.27 -3.11 -11.28
N PHE A 192 -4.71 -1.93 -11.55
CA PHE A 192 -5.42 -0.77 -12.09
C PHE A 192 -6.10 -1.06 -13.44
N TRP A 193 -5.43 -1.76 -14.35
CA TRP A 193 -6.01 -2.10 -15.66
C TRP A 193 -6.99 -3.27 -15.64
N THR A 194 -7.01 -4.05 -14.56
CA THR A 194 -7.75 -5.32 -14.52
C THR A 194 -8.91 -5.32 -13.54
N HIS A 195 -8.94 -4.39 -12.59
CA HIS A 195 -10.00 -4.26 -11.58
C HIS A 195 -10.64 -2.88 -11.66
N ASP A 196 -11.91 -2.84 -11.26
CA ASP A 196 -12.71 -1.64 -11.05
C ASP A 196 -13.18 -1.66 -9.60
N VAL A 197 -12.70 -0.71 -8.79
CA VAL A 197 -13.07 -0.57 -7.37
C VAL A 197 -14.03 0.60 -7.25
N GLU A 198 -15.24 0.31 -6.77
CA GLU A 198 -16.27 1.35 -6.61
C GLU A 198 -15.78 2.45 -5.67
N ILE A 199 -16.11 3.70 -6.01
CA ILE A 199 -15.76 4.86 -5.18
C ILE A 199 -16.69 4.90 -3.97
N ASP A 200 -16.12 5.29 -2.83
CA ASP A 200 -16.83 5.60 -1.61
C ASP A 200 -16.55 7.06 -1.23
N ASP A 201 -17.50 7.94 -1.52
CA ASP A 201 -17.40 9.37 -1.22
C ASP A 201 -17.66 9.67 0.27
N ASP A 202 -18.26 8.72 1.00
CA ASP A 202 -18.79 8.90 2.36
C ASP A 202 -17.98 8.11 3.41
N VAL A 203 -16.65 8.02 3.22
CA VAL A 203 -15.77 7.35 4.18
C VAL A 203 -15.76 8.09 5.53
N ASP A 204 -16.60 7.64 6.46
CA ASP A 204 -16.52 8.03 7.87
C ASP A 204 -15.43 7.23 8.59
N PHE A 205 -14.20 7.75 8.50
CA PHE A 205 -13.04 7.15 9.14
C PHE A 205 -13.22 6.90 10.64
N ARG A 206 -14.03 7.70 11.35
CA ARG A 206 -14.20 7.60 12.81
C ARG A 206 -15.14 6.46 13.20
N GLY A 207 -16.11 6.14 12.34
CA GLY A 207 -17.04 5.03 12.52
C GLY A 207 -16.46 3.64 12.18
N LEU A 208 -15.30 3.58 11.50
CA LEU A 208 -14.69 2.31 11.11
C LEU A 208 -14.11 1.51 12.29
N PRO A 209 -14.05 0.18 12.20
CA PRO A 209 -13.42 -0.65 13.24
C PRO A 209 -11.94 -0.28 13.45
N THR A 210 -11.49 -0.34 14.71
CA THR A 210 -10.10 -0.04 15.10
C THR A 210 -9.23 -1.28 15.19
N LYS A 211 -9.78 -2.47 14.93
CA LYS A 211 -9.02 -3.71 14.91
C LYS A 211 -9.34 -4.50 13.66
N PHE A 212 -8.35 -5.26 13.24
CA PHE A 212 -8.54 -6.27 12.23
C PHE A 212 -9.37 -7.43 12.82
N GLY A 213 -10.26 -8.01 12.01
CA GLY A 213 -11.15 -9.11 12.40
C GLY A 213 -12.43 -8.68 13.13
N GLU A 214 -12.69 -7.37 13.22
CA GLU A 214 -13.99 -6.84 13.67
C GLU A 214 -14.86 -6.55 12.45
N ASP A 215 -16.10 -7.06 12.43
CA ASP A 215 -17.09 -6.66 11.42
C ASP A 215 -17.56 -5.21 11.70
N PRO A 216 -17.87 -4.41 10.67
CA PRO A 216 -18.51 -3.11 10.86
C PRO A 216 -19.82 -3.26 11.64
N THR A 217 -20.06 -2.36 12.60
CA THR A 217 -21.31 -2.34 13.41
C THR A 217 -22.47 -1.69 12.68
#